data_AF-A0A2V2NJ57-F1
#
_entry.id   AF-A0A2V2NJ57-F1
#
_cell.length_a   1.000
_cell.length_b   1.000
_cell.length_c   1.000
_cell.angle_alpha   90.00
_cell.angle_beta   90.00
_cell.angle_gamma   90.00
#
_symmetry.space_group_name_H-M   'P 1'
#
loop_
_entity.id
_entity.type
_entity.pdbx_description
1 polymer ?
#
loop_
_entity_poly.entity_id
_entity_poly.type
_entity_poly.pdbx_seq_one_letter_code
_entity_poly.pdbx_strand_id
1 'polypeptide(L)' 'MILLRLSTEINGVTIEIEGEANTLEEIQEAWESFILTTYRVENGQNPDSIKDTIIHEMNLCAPIQEVL' A
#
# COMPACT_ATOMS: atom_id res chain seq x y z
N MET A 1 -21.40 -6.84 -10.27
CA MET A 1 -20.35 -6.14 -11.02
C MET A 1 -20.30 -4.69 -10.59
N ILE A 2 -19.16 -4.29 -10.05
CA ILE A 2 -18.81 -2.96 -9.59
C ILE A 2 -17.56 -2.55 -10.37
N LEU A 3 -17.55 -1.33 -10.91
CA LEU A 3 -16.35 -0.75 -11.49
C LEU A 3 -15.54 -0.10 -10.37
N LEU A 4 -14.28 -0.51 -10.23
CA LEU A 4 -13.34 0.00 -9.26
C LEU A 4 -12.32 0.88 -9.97
N ARG A 5 -12.09 2.06 -9.39
CA ARG A 5 -10.98 2.94 -9.75
C ARG A 5 -10.39 3.50 -8.47
N LEU A 6 -9.15 3.14 -8.19
CA LEU A 6 -8.38 3.60 -7.05
C LEU A 6 -7.19 4.40 -7.58
N SER A 7 -7.06 5.66 -7.16
CA SER A 7 -5.99 6.53 -7.63
C SER A 7 -5.41 7.38 -6.51
N THR A 8 -4.10 7.57 -6.52
CA THR A 8 -3.41 8.55 -5.67
C THR A 8 -2.17 9.10 -6.38
N GLU A 9 -1.57 10.14 -5.84
CA GLU A 9 -0.30 10.69 -6.28
C GLU A 9 0.67 10.73 -5.11
N ILE A 10 1.85 10.14 -5.30
CA ILE A 10 2.93 10.11 -4.30
C ILE A 10 4.20 10.62 -4.97
N ASN A 11 4.77 11.70 -4.43
CA ASN A 11 6.02 12.31 -4.96
C ASN A 11 5.96 12.62 -6.47
N GLY A 12 4.80 13.04 -6.99
CA GLY A 12 4.59 13.32 -8.42
C GLY A 12 4.40 12.08 -9.30
N VAL A 13 4.32 10.88 -8.71
CA VAL A 13 4.02 9.63 -9.40
C VAL A 13 2.54 9.28 -9.17
N THR A 14 1.77 9.21 -10.25
CA THR A 14 0.38 8.75 -10.21
C THR A 14 0.34 7.23 -10.12
N ILE A 15 -0.44 6.72 -9.17
CA ILE A 15 -0.70 5.29 -8.96
C ILE A 15 -2.18 5.09 -9.21
N GLU A 16 -2.51 4.19 -10.12
CA GLU A 16 -3.88 3.94 -10.55
C GLU A 16 -4.13 2.44 -10.72
N ILE A 17 -5.23 1.96 -10.15
CA ILE A 17 -5.76 0.62 -10.32
C ILE A 17 -7.20 0.75 -10.82
N GLU A 18 -7.44 0.19 -12.00
CA GLU A 18 -8.77 0.10 -12.61
C GLU A 18 -9.15 -1.37 -12.81
N GLY A 19 -10.40 -1.71 -12.52
CA GLY A 19 -10.89 -3.07 -12.70
C GLY A 19 -12.37 -3.23 -12.46
N GLU A 20 -12.86 -4.43 -12.77
CA GLU A 20 -14.22 -4.87 -12.45
C GLU A 20 -14.15 -5.85 -11.29
N ALA A 21 -15.02 -5.67 -10.29
CA ALA A 21 -15.17 -6.60 -9.19
C ALA A 21 -16.62 -7.10 -9.08
N ASN A 22 -16.76 -8.40 -8.86
CA ASN A 22 -18.03 -9.10 -8.74
C ASN A 22 -18.27 -9.61 -7.32
N THR A 23 -17.21 -9.72 -6.53
CA THR A 23 -17.24 -10.23 -5.16
C THR A 23 -16.56 -9.24 -4.22
N LEU A 24 -16.82 -9.40 -2.91
CA LEU A 24 -16.12 -8.63 -1.89
C LEU A 24 -14.62 -8.98 -1.84
N GLU A 25 -14.27 -10.23 -2.10
CA GLU A 25 -12.87 -10.69 -2.17
C GLU A 25 -12.11 -9.99 -3.30
N GLU A 26 -12.70 -9.85 -4.49
CA GLU A 26 -12.09 -9.09 -5.59
C GLU A 26 -11.90 -7.60 -5.26
N ILE A 27 -12.85 -7.00 -4.52
CA ILE A 27 -12.69 -5.62 -4.02
C ILE A 27 -11.54 -5.54 -3.03
N GLN A 28 -11.44 -6.52 -2.13
CA GLN A 28 -10.36 -6.58 -1.14
C GLN A 28 -9.00 -6.74 -1.82
N GLU A 29 -8.85 -7.65 -2.78
CA GLU A 29 -7.59 -7.86 -3.52
C GLU A 29 -7.15 -6.59 -4.28
N ALA A 30 -8.10 -5.87 -4.89
CA ALA A 30 -7.81 -4.60 -5.55
C ALA A 30 -7.34 -3.53 -4.54
N TRP A 31 -7.96 -3.49 -3.36
CA TRP A 31 -7.57 -2.57 -2.29
C TRP A 31 -6.18 -2.92 -1.72
N GLU A 32 -5.90 -4.20 -1.49
CA GLU A 32 -4.59 -4.65 -0.99
C GLU A 32 -3.49 -4.33 -2.01
N SER A 33 -3.72 -4.61 -3.29
CA SER A 33 -2.77 -4.27 -4.36
C SER A 33 -2.52 -2.77 -4.45
N PHE A 34 -3.55 -1.95 -4.24
CA PHE A 34 -3.43 -0.49 -4.21
C PHE A 34 -2.49 -0.06 -3.08
N ILE A 35 -2.75 -0.51 -1.85
CA ILE A 35 -1.94 -0.16 -0.67
C ILE A 35 -0.48 -0.60 -0.82
N LEU A 36 -0.22 -1.81 -1.32
CA LEU A 36 1.15 -2.30 -1.50
C LEU A 36 1.89 -1.51 -2.59
N THR A 37 1.20 -1.13 -3.66
CA THR A 37 1.77 -0.32 -4.73
C THR A 37 2.08 1.10 -4.25
N THR A 38 1.16 1.71 -3.50
CA THR A 38 1.38 3.03 -2.89
C THR A 38 2.58 3.03 -1.97
N TYR A 39 2.67 2.03 -1.10
CA TYR A 39 3.77 1.90 -0.15
C TYR A 39 5.11 1.69 -0.87
N ARG A 40 5.13 0.89 -1.95
CA ARG A 40 6.33 0.66 -2.76
C ARG A 40 6.86 1.94 -3.38
N VAL A 41 5.98 2.78 -3.90
CA VAL A 41 6.37 4.07 -4.50
C VAL A 41 6.85 5.06 -3.44
N GLU A 42 6.19 5.10 -2.29
CA GLU A 42 6.55 6.00 -1.19
C GLU A 42 7.90 5.66 -0.56
N ASN A 43 8.13 4.37 -0.29
CA ASN A 43 9.25 3.91 0.54
C ASN A 43 10.38 3.23 -0.25
N GLY A 44 10.18 2.99 -1.56
CA GLY A 44 11.14 2.25 -2.40
C GLY A 44 11.32 0.78 -2.00
N GLN A 45 10.41 0.24 -1.19
CA GLN A 45 10.45 -1.13 -0.67
C GLN A 45 9.42 -2.00 -1.35
N ASN A 46 9.67 -3.30 -1.39
CA ASN A 46 8.76 -4.25 -2.03
C ASN A 46 8.10 -5.16 -0.99
N PRO A 47 7.00 -4.73 -0.35
CA PRO A 47 6.31 -5.53 0.66
C PRO A 47 5.60 -6.72 0.01
N ASP A 48 5.66 -7.88 0.65
CA ASP A 48 4.94 -9.08 0.23
C ASP A 48 3.50 -9.08 0.78
N SER A 49 3.24 -8.31 1.84
CA SER A 49 1.93 -8.20 2.49
C SER A 49 1.73 -6.87 3.21
N ILE A 50 0.47 -6.54 3.53
CA ILE A 50 0.13 -5.34 4.34
C ILE A 50 0.77 -5.42 5.73
N LYS A 51 1.02 -6.63 6.26
CA LYS A 51 1.69 -6.76 7.56
C LYS A 51 3.11 -6.21 7.52
N ASP A 52 3.79 -6.35 6.39
CA ASP A 52 5.17 -5.85 6.22
C ASP A 52 5.21 -4.32 6.23
N THR A 53 4.18 -3.67 5.67
CA THR A 53 4.07 -2.20 5.70
C THR A 53 3.87 -1.69 7.13
N ILE A 54 3.02 -2.36 7.93
CA ILE A 54 2.77 -2.02 9.34
C ILE A 54 4.04 -2.20 10.18
N ILE A 55 4.76 -3.31 10.00
CA ILE A 55 6.01 -3.56 10.74
C ILE A 55 7.05 -2.48 10.42
N HIS A 56 7.15 -2.06 9.16
CA HIS A 56 8.06 -0.98 8.80
C HIS A 56 7.70 0.34 9.46
N GLU A 57 6.43 0.75 9.43
CA GLU A 57 5.97 1.97 10.12
C GLU A 57 6.25 1.91 11.62
N MET A 58 6.03 0.75 12.25
CA MET A 58 6.36 0.53 13.65
C MET A 58 7.87 0.65 13.92
N ASN A 59 8.72 0.16 13.01
CA ASN A 59 10.18 0.29 13.13
C ASN A 59 10.65 1.73 12.95
N LEU A 60 9.99 2.53 12.09
CA LEU A 60 10.26 3.97 11.96
C LEU A 60 9.82 4.75 13.19
N CYS A 61 8.72 4.34 13.83
CA CYS A 61 8.20 4.95 15.05
C CYS A 61 8.86 4.40 16.34
N ALA A 62 9.70 3.37 16.24
CA ALA A 62 10.41 2.85 17.39
C ALA A 62 11.36 3.95 17.90
N PRO A 63 11.37 4.24 19.21
CA PRO A 63 12.29 5.23 19.74
C PRO A 63 13.70 4.81 19.38
N ILE A 64 14.42 5.69 18.67
CA ILE A 64 15.86 5.54 18.45
C ILE A 64 16.46 5.38 19.85
N GLN A 65 16.91 4.17 20.21
CA GLN A 65 17.83 4.01 21.32
C GLN A 65 19.09 4.78 20.90
N GLU A 66 19.16 6.05 21.28
CA GLU A 66 20.40 6.81 21.26
C GLU A 66 21.39 5.99 22.07
N VAL A 67 22.32 5.33 21.37
CA VAL A 67 23.51 4.78 21.99
C VAL A 67 24.37 5.99 22.35
N LEU A 68 24.25 6.43 23.62
CA LEU A 68 25.20 7.33 24.28
C LEU A 68 26.53 6.61 24.53
#